data_AF-A0A6G3UPE2-F1
#
_entry.id   AF-A0A6G3UPE2-F1
#
_cell.length_a   1.000
_cell.length_b   1.000
_cell.length_c   1.000
_cell.angle_alpha   90.00
_cell.angle_beta   90.00
_cell.angle_gamma   90.00
#
_symmetry.space_group_name_H-M   'P 1'
#
loop_
_entity.id
_entity.type
_entity.pdbx_description
1 polymer ?
#
loop_
_entity_poly.entity_id
_entity_poly.type
_entity_poly.pdbx_seq_one_letter_code
_entity_poly.pdbx_strand_id
1 'polypeptide(L)'
;RPDTARYDRAARALDEVRREVEAVLAVRQDAEQRLVHLRDVLSRADRTLAEARAARGEVLAKIAASEVPVVNGPPTALQERLAAASEYRRHARWHRLSPLLETLEREAEEELLRAREQLTAVTAPLAVRAELRGRLDAYKAKVARNGLAEDPVLIERYDAARRMLWSAPCDLRVAAQAVQRYQDAALEQLNGRGPQDRRGHG
;
A
#
# COMPACT_ATOMS: atom_id res chain seq x y z
N ARG A 1 62.95 13.79 41.71
CA ARG A 1 61.71 14.26 41.03
C ARG A 1 61.15 13.06 40.26
N PRO A 2 59.89 12.67 40.44
CA PRO A 2 59.31 11.55 39.71
C PRO A 2 59.21 11.89 38.20
N ASP A 3 59.48 10.91 37.34
CA ASP A 3 59.40 11.03 35.87
C ASP A 3 57.93 11.01 35.42
N THR A 4 57.28 12.18 35.44
CA THR A 4 55.88 12.36 35.02
C THR A 4 55.71 12.16 33.51
N ALA A 5 56.76 12.35 32.72
CA ALA A 5 56.70 12.22 31.26
C ALA A 5 56.44 10.77 30.81
N ARG A 6 56.91 9.78 31.57
CA ARG A 6 56.57 8.37 31.32
C ARG A 6 55.09 8.09 31.57
N TYR A 7 54.52 8.64 32.64
CA TYR A 7 53.10 8.48 32.97
C TYR A 7 52.20 9.18 31.94
N ASP A 8 52.57 10.37 31.48
CA ASP A 8 51.82 11.10 30.46
C ASP A 8 51.80 10.36 29.10
N ARG A 9 52.91 9.74 28.70
CA ARG A 9 52.95 8.91 27.49
C ARG A 9 52.08 7.66 27.63
N ALA A 10 52.12 7.00 28.78
CA ALA A 10 51.28 5.84 29.05
C ALA A 10 49.78 6.21 29.05
N ALA A 11 49.43 7.36 29.63
CA ALA A 11 48.06 7.87 29.62
C ALA A 11 47.54 8.14 28.19
N ARG A 12 48.36 8.77 27.34
CA ARG A 12 48.01 9.00 25.92
C ARG A 12 47.81 7.70 25.14
N ALA A 13 48.70 6.73 25.32
CA ALA A 13 48.57 5.43 24.67
C ALA A 13 47.30 4.68 25.12
N LEU A 14 46.96 4.74 26.41
CA LEU A 14 45.71 4.15 26.91
C LEU A 14 44.49 4.86 26.33
N ASP A 15 44.53 6.19 26.22
CA ASP A 15 43.45 6.97 25.61
C ASP A 15 43.25 6.65 24.12
N GLU A 16 44.33 6.41 23.39
CA GLU A 16 44.30 5.98 21.99
C GLU A 16 43.63 4.61 21.85
N VAL A 17 44.10 3.61 22.62
CA VAL A 17 43.49 2.27 22.64
C VAL A 17 42.02 2.32 23.05
N ARG A 18 41.65 3.16 24.04
CA ARG A 18 40.25 3.35 24.44
C ARG A 18 39.41 3.85 23.27
N ARG A 19 39.88 4.87 22.53
CA ARG A 19 39.16 5.41 21.36
C ARG A 19 39.00 4.38 20.26
N GLU A 20 40.02 3.57 20.00
CA GLU A 20 39.93 2.49 19.01
C GLU A 20 38.89 1.44 19.41
N VAL A 21 38.88 1.02 20.69
CA VAL A 21 37.89 0.08 21.21
C VAL A 21 36.47 0.66 21.12
N GLU A 22 36.28 1.92 21.51
CA GLU A 22 35.00 2.62 21.39
C GLU A 22 34.52 2.68 19.94
N ALA A 23 35.39 3.00 18.99
CA ALA A 23 35.06 3.02 17.57
C ALA A 23 34.63 1.64 17.05
N VAL A 24 35.34 0.57 17.45
CA VAL A 24 34.97 -0.80 17.09
C VAL A 24 33.61 -1.18 17.69
N LEU A 25 33.37 -0.86 18.96
CA LEU A 25 32.08 -1.12 19.61
C LEU A 25 30.93 -0.40 18.91
N ALA A 26 31.14 0.86 18.51
CA ALA A 26 30.15 1.63 17.77
C ALA A 26 29.81 0.97 16.43
N VAL A 27 30.81 0.53 15.65
CA VAL A 27 30.59 -0.19 14.37
C VAL A 27 29.82 -1.49 14.57
N ARG A 28 30.09 -2.23 15.67
CA ARG A 28 29.35 -3.47 15.98
C ARG A 28 27.90 -3.19 16.29
N GLN A 29 27.62 -2.16 17.09
CA GLN A 29 26.27 -1.78 17.47
C GLN A 29 25.47 -1.28 16.27
N ASP A 30 26.07 -0.45 15.42
CA ASP A 30 25.47 0.02 14.17
C ASP A 30 25.05 -1.15 13.27
N ALA A 31 25.97 -2.09 13.02
CA ALA A 31 25.68 -3.26 12.20
C ALA A 31 24.54 -4.13 12.77
N GLU A 32 24.44 -4.26 14.10
CA GLU A 32 23.32 -4.97 14.74
C GLU A 32 22.00 -4.26 14.53
N GLN A 33 21.97 -2.94 14.71
CA GLN A 33 20.77 -2.12 14.52
C GLN A 33 20.29 -2.20 13.06
N ARG A 34 21.20 -2.09 12.10
CA ARG A 34 20.92 -2.21 10.66
C ARG A 34 20.35 -3.59 10.30
N LEU A 35 20.93 -4.67 10.83
CA LEU A 35 20.41 -6.03 10.63
C LEU A 35 19.02 -6.24 11.24
N VAL A 36 18.73 -5.65 12.41
CA VAL A 36 17.40 -5.68 13.01
C VAL A 36 16.40 -4.93 12.15
N HIS A 37 16.76 -3.73 11.68
CA HIS A 37 15.91 -2.92 10.80
C HIS A 37 15.60 -3.64 9.48
N LEU A 38 16.62 -4.19 8.81
CA LEU A 38 16.45 -4.98 7.59
C LEU A 38 15.48 -6.15 7.77
N ARG A 39 15.54 -6.84 8.91
CA ARG A 39 14.63 -7.95 9.22
C ARG A 39 13.19 -7.46 9.37
N ASP A 40 12.96 -6.31 9.99
CA ASP A 40 11.63 -5.70 10.09
C ASP A 40 11.09 -5.31 8.71
N VAL A 41 11.89 -4.62 7.90
CA VAL A 41 11.50 -4.18 6.55
C VAL A 41 11.11 -5.38 5.67
N LEU A 42 11.93 -6.42 5.62
CA LEU A 42 11.62 -7.62 4.83
C LEU A 42 10.41 -8.40 5.38
N SER A 43 10.22 -8.45 6.71
CA SER A 43 9.03 -9.04 7.32
C SER A 43 7.75 -8.27 6.97
N ARG A 44 7.82 -6.94 6.90
CA ARG A 44 6.71 -6.10 6.43
C ARG A 44 6.41 -6.34 4.95
N ALA A 45 7.44 -6.43 4.10
CA ALA A 45 7.27 -6.73 2.68
C ALA A 45 6.57 -8.08 2.47
N ASP A 46 7.00 -9.13 3.18
CA ASP A 46 6.37 -10.46 3.08
C ASP A 46 4.90 -10.46 3.52
N ARG A 47 4.58 -9.80 4.65
CA ARG A 47 3.19 -9.62 5.09
C ARG A 47 2.35 -8.88 4.04
N THR A 48 2.86 -7.79 3.46
CA THR A 48 2.17 -7.05 2.41
C THR A 48 1.95 -7.89 1.14
N LEU A 49 2.92 -8.74 0.77
CA LEU A 49 2.73 -9.67 -0.35
C LEU A 49 1.70 -10.75 -0.03
N ALA A 50 1.66 -11.27 1.20
CA ALA A 50 0.64 -12.23 1.62
C ALA A 50 -0.77 -11.62 1.57
N GLU A 51 -0.92 -10.38 2.06
CA GLU A 51 -2.16 -9.61 1.94
C GLU A 51 -2.56 -9.41 0.47
N ALA A 52 -1.61 -9.05 -0.39
CA ALA A 52 -1.87 -8.87 -1.82
C ALA A 52 -2.34 -10.18 -2.50
N ARG A 53 -1.77 -11.34 -2.13
CA ARG A 53 -2.24 -12.65 -2.64
C ARG A 53 -3.65 -12.98 -2.18
N ALA A 54 -3.98 -12.72 -0.92
CA ALA A 54 -5.32 -12.92 -0.39
C ALA A 54 -6.34 -12.00 -1.09
N ALA A 55 -6.01 -10.70 -1.21
CA ALA A 55 -6.84 -9.72 -1.89
C ALA A 55 -7.05 -10.07 -3.38
N ARG A 56 -6.02 -10.57 -4.06
CA ARG A 56 -6.14 -11.06 -5.43
C ARG A 56 -7.16 -12.19 -5.55
N GLY A 57 -7.15 -13.15 -4.63
CA GLY A 57 -8.16 -14.23 -4.59
C GLY A 57 -9.57 -13.68 -4.41
N GLU A 58 -9.75 -12.71 -3.52
CA GLU A 58 -11.04 -12.04 -3.30
C GLU A 58 -11.53 -11.30 -4.56
N VAL A 59 -10.64 -10.56 -5.23
CA VAL A 59 -10.98 -9.79 -6.43
C VAL A 59 -11.40 -10.73 -7.56
N LEU A 60 -10.64 -11.80 -7.80
CA LEU A 60 -10.96 -12.79 -8.83
C LEU A 60 -12.30 -13.51 -8.55
N ALA A 61 -12.69 -13.67 -7.29
CA ALA A 61 -14.00 -14.23 -6.92
C ALA A 61 -15.15 -13.21 -7.09
N LYS A 62 -14.90 -11.92 -6.88
CA LYS A 62 -15.94 -10.88 -6.82
C LYS A 62 -16.09 -10.06 -8.10
N ILE A 63 -15.09 -10.02 -8.97
CA ILE A 63 -15.02 -9.14 -10.13
C ILE A 63 -14.80 -9.96 -11.40
N ALA A 64 -15.68 -9.79 -12.38
CA ALA A 64 -15.62 -10.51 -13.65
C ALA A 64 -14.55 -9.92 -14.56
N ALA A 65 -13.86 -10.78 -15.32
CA ALA A 65 -12.91 -10.40 -16.38
C ALA A 65 -11.83 -9.38 -15.95
N SER A 66 -11.45 -9.36 -14.66
CA SER A 66 -10.40 -8.47 -14.16
C SER A 66 -9.03 -9.10 -14.39
N GLU A 67 -8.17 -8.41 -15.14
CA GLU A 67 -6.75 -8.72 -15.21
C GLU A 67 -6.07 -8.24 -13.92
N VAL A 68 -6.04 -9.12 -12.92
CA VAL A 68 -5.37 -8.83 -11.65
C VAL A 68 -3.92 -9.34 -11.74
N PRO A 69 -2.91 -8.48 -11.55
CA PRO A 69 -1.52 -8.87 -11.71
C PRO A 69 -1.16 -10.02 -10.76
N VAL A 70 -0.24 -10.87 -11.19
CA VAL A 70 0.31 -11.93 -10.34
C VAL A 70 1.14 -11.28 -9.24
N VAL A 71 0.94 -11.74 -8.01
CA VAL A 71 1.74 -11.32 -6.85
C VAL A 71 2.82 -12.36 -6.64
N ASN A 72 4.07 -11.91 -6.65
CA ASN A 72 5.22 -12.80 -6.54
C ASN A 72 5.30 -13.43 -5.14
N GLY A 73 6.07 -14.51 -5.04
CA GLY A 73 6.41 -15.16 -3.76
C GLY A 73 7.23 -14.25 -2.83
N PRO A 74 7.52 -14.70 -1.60
CA PRO A 74 8.40 -13.97 -0.68
C PRO A 74 9.77 -13.69 -1.33
N PRO A 75 10.48 -12.62 -0.92
CA PRO A 75 11.78 -12.27 -1.47
C PRO A 75 12.89 -13.16 -0.89
N THR A 76 12.85 -14.46 -1.20
CA THR A 76 13.75 -15.48 -0.62
C THR A 76 15.23 -15.16 -0.80
N ALA A 77 15.62 -14.65 -1.96
CA ALA A 77 17.00 -14.23 -2.22
C ALA A 77 17.48 -13.12 -1.28
N LEU A 78 16.62 -12.16 -0.92
CA LEU A 78 16.97 -11.11 0.06
C LEU A 78 17.07 -11.69 1.48
N GLN A 79 16.20 -12.63 1.83
CA GLN A 79 16.26 -13.32 3.13
C GLN A 79 17.54 -14.14 3.29
N GLU A 80 17.96 -14.87 2.26
CA GLU A 80 19.21 -15.62 2.23
C GLU A 80 20.42 -14.71 2.37
N ARG A 81 20.43 -13.57 1.66
CA ARG A 81 21.49 -12.57 1.77
C ARG A 81 21.52 -11.89 3.15
N LEU A 82 20.37 -11.63 3.77
CA LEU A 82 20.29 -11.14 5.15
C LEU A 82 20.82 -12.17 6.16
N ALA A 83 20.58 -13.46 5.93
CA ALA A 83 21.16 -14.53 6.74
C ALA A 83 22.69 -14.56 6.59
N ALA A 84 23.22 -14.42 5.37
CA ALA A 84 24.65 -14.32 5.12
C ALA A 84 25.27 -13.08 5.81
N ALA A 85 24.59 -11.92 5.79
CA ALA A 85 25.03 -10.73 6.52
C ALA A 85 25.08 -10.97 8.04
N SER A 86 24.10 -11.68 8.58
CA SER A 86 24.09 -12.07 10.00
C SER A 86 25.28 -12.97 10.36
N GLU A 87 25.67 -13.89 9.46
CA GLU A 87 26.85 -14.73 9.61
C GLU A 87 28.17 -13.94 9.51
N TYR A 88 28.26 -12.96 8.60
CA TYR A 88 29.43 -12.06 8.54
C TYR A 88 29.60 -11.25 9.82
N ARG A 89 28.50 -10.76 10.41
CA ARG A 89 28.52 -10.09 11.72
C ARG A 89 29.01 -11.03 12.82
N ARG A 90 28.51 -12.27 12.87
CA ARG A 90 28.92 -13.29 13.87
C ARG A 90 30.43 -13.57 13.83
N HIS A 91 31.01 -13.61 12.63
CA HIS A 91 32.43 -13.89 12.43
C HIS A 91 33.30 -12.63 12.27
N ALA A 92 32.78 -11.45 12.63
CA ALA A 92 33.49 -10.17 12.53
C ALA A 92 34.11 -9.88 11.14
N ARG A 93 33.45 -10.32 10.05
CA ARG A 93 33.91 -10.10 8.66
C ARG A 93 33.46 -8.74 8.13
N TRP A 94 33.92 -7.65 8.78
CA TRP A 94 33.46 -6.28 8.54
C TRP A 94 33.59 -5.82 7.08
N HIS A 95 34.70 -6.16 6.43
CA HIS A 95 34.96 -5.82 5.02
C HIS A 95 33.93 -6.39 4.03
N ARG A 96 33.27 -7.51 4.38
CA ARG A 96 32.16 -8.07 3.57
C ARG A 96 30.80 -7.59 4.04
N LEU A 97 30.66 -7.30 5.33
CA LEU A 97 29.40 -6.90 5.93
C LEU A 97 28.97 -5.51 5.47
N SER A 98 29.86 -4.51 5.52
CA SER A 98 29.50 -3.12 5.20
C SER A 98 28.88 -2.94 3.82
N PRO A 99 29.53 -3.36 2.71
CA PRO A 99 28.95 -3.18 1.37
C PRO A 99 27.68 -4.04 1.16
N LEU A 100 27.58 -5.18 1.83
CA LEU A 100 26.38 -6.03 1.77
C LEU A 100 25.19 -5.37 2.47
N LEU A 101 25.40 -4.73 3.63
CA LEU A 101 24.33 -4.02 4.35
C LEU A 101 23.80 -2.84 3.53
N GLU A 102 24.68 -2.02 2.95
CA GLU A 102 24.27 -0.88 2.11
C GLU A 102 23.41 -1.34 0.92
N THR A 103 23.82 -2.43 0.27
CA THR A 103 23.06 -3.00 -0.84
C THR A 103 21.72 -3.56 -0.38
N LEU A 104 21.70 -4.30 0.74
CA LEU A 104 20.49 -4.91 1.29
C LEU A 104 19.47 -3.87 1.76
N GLU A 105 19.91 -2.74 2.30
CA GLU A 105 19.01 -1.68 2.79
C GLU A 105 18.19 -1.10 1.64
N ARG A 106 18.87 -0.69 0.57
CA ARG A 106 18.20 -0.20 -0.64
C ARG A 106 17.25 -1.24 -1.23
N GLU A 107 17.72 -2.48 -1.41
CA GLU A 107 16.90 -3.54 -2.00
C GLU A 107 15.69 -3.92 -1.14
N ALA A 108 15.83 -3.90 0.20
CA ALA A 108 14.71 -4.18 1.10
C ALA A 108 13.65 -3.08 1.06
N GLU A 109 14.06 -1.81 0.97
CA GLU A 109 13.13 -0.69 0.79
C GLU A 109 12.41 -0.76 -0.56
N GLU A 110 13.12 -1.05 -1.64
CA GLU A 110 12.55 -1.26 -2.97
C GLU A 110 11.54 -2.42 -2.99
N GLU A 111 11.85 -3.52 -2.30
CA GLU A 111 10.95 -4.66 -2.18
C GLU A 111 9.67 -4.30 -1.40
N LEU A 112 9.80 -3.54 -0.30
CA LEU A 112 8.64 -3.08 0.46
C LEU A 112 7.75 -2.14 -0.37
N LEU A 113 8.36 -1.25 -1.17
CA LEU A 113 7.63 -0.39 -2.09
C LEU A 113 6.88 -1.21 -3.14
N ARG A 114 7.57 -2.15 -3.80
CA ARG A 114 7.00 -3.07 -4.78
C ARG A 114 5.83 -3.87 -4.21
N ALA A 115 5.96 -4.39 -2.99
CA ALA A 115 4.88 -5.13 -2.33
C ALA A 115 3.63 -4.25 -2.13
N ARG A 116 3.80 -2.98 -1.72
CA ARG A 116 2.70 -2.02 -1.56
C ARG A 116 2.03 -1.65 -2.87
N GLU A 117 2.82 -1.47 -3.93
CA GLU A 117 2.31 -1.20 -5.29
C GLU A 117 1.49 -2.40 -5.79
N GLN A 118 1.96 -3.62 -5.56
CA GLN A 118 1.22 -4.83 -5.88
C GLN A 118 -0.10 -4.90 -5.10
N LEU A 119 -0.09 -4.64 -3.78
CA LEU A 119 -1.31 -4.61 -2.97
C LEU A 119 -2.32 -3.57 -3.49
N THR A 120 -1.84 -2.38 -3.87
CA THR A 120 -2.69 -1.32 -4.44
C THR A 120 -3.28 -1.75 -5.77
N ALA A 121 -2.46 -2.31 -6.66
CA ALA A 121 -2.90 -2.75 -7.98
C ALA A 121 -3.94 -3.87 -7.89
N VAL A 122 -3.75 -4.85 -7.01
CA VAL A 122 -4.71 -5.96 -6.87
C VAL A 122 -6.04 -5.53 -6.24
N THR A 123 -6.03 -4.54 -5.35
CA THR A 123 -7.25 -4.06 -4.66
C THR A 123 -8.04 -3.02 -5.46
N ALA A 124 -7.42 -2.38 -6.46
CA ALA A 124 -8.03 -1.33 -7.27
C ALA A 124 -9.43 -1.69 -7.84
N PRO A 125 -9.69 -2.89 -8.39
CA PRO A 125 -11.02 -3.22 -8.91
C PRO A 125 -12.13 -3.22 -7.84
N LEU A 126 -11.84 -3.68 -6.62
CA LEU A 126 -12.80 -3.61 -5.51
C LEU A 126 -13.05 -2.17 -5.05
N ALA A 127 -12.02 -1.32 -5.07
CA ALA A 127 -12.15 0.10 -4.78
C ALA A 127 -13.07 0.79 -5.81
N VAL A 128 -12.90 0.51 -7.11
CA VAL A 128 -13.80 1.00 -8.18
C VAL A 128 -15.23 0.55 -7.94
N ARG A 129 -15.46 -0.71 -7.55
CA ARG A 129 -16.80 -1.20 -7.21
C ARG A 129 -17.43 -0.40 -6.05
N ALA A 130 -16.65 -0.14 -5.00
CA ALA A 130 -17.11 0.62 -3.84
C ALA A 130 -17.45 2.07 -4.21
N GLU A 131 -16.63 2.71 -5.02
CA GLU A 131 -16.88 4.06 -5.54
C GLU A 131 -18.18 4.12 -6.35
N LEU A 132 -18.39 3.18 -7.27
CA LEU A 132 -19.62 3.10 -8.07
C LEU A 132 -20.88 2.94 -7.20
N ARG A 133 -20.80 2.15 -6.12
CA ARG A 133 -21.90 2.03 -5.15
C ARG A 133 -22.17 3.35 -4.44
N GLY A 134 -21.13 3.99 -3.90
CA GLY A 134 -21.25 5.29 -3.24
C GLY A 134 -21.85 6.35 -4.18
N ARG A 135 -21.44 6.36 -5.45
CA ARG A 135 -21.98 7.27 -6.47
C ARG A 135 -23.46 7.01 -6.75
N LEU A 136 -23.85 5.74 -6.90
CA LEU A 136 -25.25 5.36 -7.09
C LEU A 136 -26.12 5.82 -5.90
N ASP A 137 -25.67 5.57 -4.68
CA ASP A 137 -26.39 5.95 -3.46
C ASP A 137 -26.50 7.48 -3.30
N ALA A 138 -25.45 8.21 -3.64
CA ALA A 138 -25.46 9.67 -3.61
C ALA A 138 -26.49 10.27 -4.59
N TYR A 139 -26.60 9.72 -5.81
CA TYR A 139 -27.60 10.16 -6.78
C TYR A 139 -29.02 9.76 -6.36
N LYS A 140 -29.20 8.57 -5.80
CA LYS A 140 -30.50 8.15 -5.22
C LYS A 140 -30.98 9.14 -4.16
N ALA A 141 -30.09 9.53 -3.23
CA ALA A 141 -30.41 10.53 -2.22
C ALA A 141 -30.70 11.92 -2.84
N LYS A 142 -30.00 12.30 -3.92
CA LYS A 142 -30.28 13.56 -4.63
C LYS A 142 -31.67 13.55 -5.30
N VAL A 143 -32.02 12.47 -5.99
CA VAL A 143 -33.34 12.28 -6.62
C VAL A 143 -34.46 12.32 -5.57
N ALA A 144 -34.31 11.60 -4.46
CA ALA A 144 -35.31 11.57 -3.39
C ALA A 144 -35.55 12.95 -2.77
N ARG A 145 -34.48 13.70 -2.48
CA ARG A 145 -34.58 15.08 -1.94
C ARG A 145 -35.31 16.06 -2.85
N ASN A 146 -35.40 15.78 -4.15
CA ASN A 146 -36.10 16.62 -5.12
C ASN A 146 -37.50 16.08 -5.47
N GLY A 147 -38.01 15.09 -4.73
CA GLY A 147 -39.35 14.54 -4.94
C GLY A 147 -39.51 13.77 -6.25
N LEU A 148 -38.42 13.15 -6.73
CA LEU A 148 -38.38 12.36 -7.97
C LEU A 148 -38.20 10.86 -7.71
N ALA A 149 -38.36 10.41 -6.46
CA ALA A 149 -38.13 9.01 -6.07
C ALA A 149 -39.09 8.02 -6.74
N GLU A 150 -40.32 8.45 -7.04
CA GLU A 150 -41.38 7.64 -7.63
C GLU A 150 -41.35 7.64 -9.17
N ASP A 151 -40.38 8.31 -9.79
CA ASP A 151 -40.25 8.33 -11.25
C ASP A 151 -39.92 6.90 -11.76
N PRO A 152 -40.79 6.29 -12.61
CA PRO A 152 -40.61 4.90 -13.03
C PRO A 152 -39.31 4.66 -13.79
N VAL A 153 -38.85 5.63 -14.59
CA VAL A 153 -37.61 5.51 -15.37
C VAL A 153 -36.42 5.52 -14.42
N LEU A 154 -36.41 6.40 -13.41
CA LEU A 154 -35.33 6.45 -12.42
C LEU A 154 -35.28 5.18 -11.57
N ILE A 155 -36.43 4.63 -11.18
CA ILE A 155 -36.51 3.35 -10.45
C ILE A 155 -35.90 2.22 -11.29
N GLU A 156 -36.32 2.07 -12.55
CA GLU A 156 -35.83 1.01 -13.43
C GLU A 156 -34.30 1.09 -13.62
N ARG A 157 -33.79 2.30 -13.88
CA ARG A 157 -32.36 2.55 -14.08
C ARG A 157 -31.55 2.31 -12.81
N TYR A 158 -32.06 2.73 -11.66
CA TYR A 158 -31.45 2.46 -10.36
C TYR A 158 -31.37 0.95 -10.11
N ASP A 159 -32.46 0.22 -10.31
CA ASP A 159 -32.51 -1.22 -10.08
C ASP A 159 -31.58 -1.98 -11.02
N ALA A 160 -31.48 -1.55 -12.28
CA ALA A 160 -30.50 -2.10 -13.22
C ALA A 160 -29.06 -1.92 -12.73
N ALA A 161 -28.68 -0.72 -12.30
CA ALA A 161 -27.35 -0.45 -11.75
C ALA A 161 -27.08 -1.25 -10.46
N ARG A 162 -28.06 -1.30 -9.56
CA ARG A 162 -27.98 -2.04 -8.29
C ARG A 162 -27.81 -3.54 -8.53
N ARG A 163 -28.58 -4.15 -9.45
CA ARG A 163 -28.43 -5.57 -9.80
C ARG A 163 -27.00 -5.88 -10.25
N MET A 164 -26.40 -5.04 -11.08
CA MET A 164 -25.01 -5.24 -11.52
C MET A 164 -24.02 -5.09 -10.37
N LEU A 165 -24.10 -4.00 -9.59
CA LEU A 165 -23.14 -3.69 -8.52
C LEU A 165 -23.17 -4.65 -7.32
N TRP A 166 -24.27 -5.38 -7.11
CA TRP A 166 -24.38 -6.38 -6.04
C TRP A 166 -24.28 -7.83 -6.52
N SER A 167 -24.06 -8.06 -7.83
CA SER A 167 -23.74 -9.39 -8.37
C SER A 167 -22.33 -9.88 -7.98
N ALA A 168 -22.10 -11.18 -8.05
CA ALA A 168 -20.77 -11.77 -7.93
C ALA A 168 -20.65 -12.96 -8.91
N PRO A 169 -19.68 -12.94 -9.85
CA PRO A 169 -18.73 -11.86 -10.12
C PRO A 169 -19.39 -10.64 -10.81
N CYS A 170 -18.93 -9.43 -10.46
CA CYS A 170 -19.43 -8.16 -10.98
C CYS A 170 -18.60 -7.70 -12.19
N ASP A 171 -19.23 -7.46 -13.34
CA ASP A 171 -18.59 -6.77 -14.48
C ASP A 171 -18.58 -5.26 -14.22
N LEU A 172 -17.40 -4.71 -13.89
CA LEU A 172 -17.24 -3.29 -13.55
C LEU A 172 -17.54 -2.35 -14.71
N ARG A 173 -17.27 -2.76 -15.95
CA ARG A 173 -17.52 -1.94 -17.14
C ARG A 173 -19.02 -1.81 -17.36
N VAL A 174 -19.75 -2.92 -17.30
CA VAL A 174 -21.22 -2.92 -17.43
C VAL A 174 -21.88 -2.19 -16.27
N ALA A 175 -21.39 -2.41 -15.04
CA ALA A 175 -21.89 -1.72 -13.85
C ALA A 175 -21.68 -0.20 -13.95
N ALA A 176 -20.50 0.26 -14.36
CA ALA A 176 -20.19 1.68 -14.53
C ALA A 176 -21.12 2.34 -15.56
N GLN A 177 -21.39 1.68 -16.70
CA GLN A 177 -22.34 2.18 -17.70
C GLN A 177 -23.77 2.25 -17.14
N ALA A 178 -24.20 1.28 -16.33
CA ALA A 178 -25.53 1.30 -15.73
C ALA A 178 -25.66 2.45 -14.72
N VAL A 179 -24.63 2.71 -13.91
CA VAL A 179 -24.58 3.86 -13.01
C VAL A 179 -24.62 5.16 -13.81
N GLN A 180 -23.83 5.30 -14.88
CA GLN A 180 -23.84 6.51 -15.72
C GLN A 180 -25.23 6.79 -16.30
N ARG A 181 -25.89 5.77 -16.88
CA ARG A 181 -27.27 5.92 -17.40
C ARG A 181 -28.26 6.40 -16.34
N TYR A 182 -28.12 5.95 -15.09
CA TYR A 182 -28.96 6.45 -14.00
C TYR A 182 -28.63 7.91 -13.66
N GLN A 183 -27.35 8.27 -13.62
CA GLN A 183 -26.92 9.65 -13.37
C GLN A 183 -27.43 10.61 -14.44
N ASP A 184 -27.32 10.24 -15.71
CA ASP A 184 -27.79 11.06 -16.84
C ASP A 184 -29.29 11.30 -16.75
N ALA A 185 -30.09 10.23 -16.57
CA ALA A 185 -31.53 10.35 -16.39
C ALA A 185 -31.91 11.20 -15.16
N ALA A 186 -31.19 11.04 -14.05
CA ALA A 186 -31.42 11.85 -12.86
C ALA A 186 -31.12 13.34 -13.12
N LEU A 187 -30.03 13.65 -13.83
CA LEU A 187 -29.69 15.04 -14.17
C LEU A 187 -30.69 15.66 -15.15
N GLU A 188 -31.16 14.91 -16.14
CA GLU A 188 -32.21 15.36 -17.07
C GLU A 188 -33.48 15.77 -16.31
N GLN A 189 -33.97 14.92 -15.39
CA GLN A 189 -35.16 15.22 -14.58
C GLN A 189 -34.96 16.40 -13.62
N LEU A 190 -33.76 16.50 -13.03
CA LEU A 190 -33.43 17.61 -12.13
C LEU A 190 -33.32 18.94 -12.88
N ASN A 191 -32.80 18.93 -14.11
CA ASN A 191 -32.65 20.13 -14.95
C ASN A 191 -33.99 20.53 -15.59
N GLY A 192 -34.84 19.57 -15.92
CA GLY A 192 -36.20 19.80 -16.44
C GLY A 192 -37.12 20.54 -15.45
N ARG A 193 -36.82 20.49 -14.14
CA ARG A 193 -37.50 21.30 -13.10
C ARG A 193 -36.86 22.68 -12.84
N GLY A 194 -35.87 23.10 -13.63
CA GLY A 194 -35.37 24.49 -13.63
C GLY A 194 -36.50 25.49 -13.96
N PRO A 195 -36.38 26.79 -13.63
CA PRO A 195 -37.47 27.73 -13.26
C PRO A 195 -38.51 28.11 -14.35
N GLN A 196 -39.10 27.14 -15.03
CA GLN A 196 -40.26 27.33 -15.91
C GLN A 196 -41.59 27.29 -15.15
N ASP A 197 -41.62 26.76 -13.93
CA ASP A 197 -42.85 26.62 -13.12
C ASP A 197 -43.20 27.85 -12.25
N ARG A 198 -42.62 29.03 -12.54
CA ARG A 198 -42.95 30.32 -11.87
C ARG A 198 -43.53 31.38 -12.80
N ARG A 199 -43.94 31.02 -14.02
CA ARG A 199 -44.64 31.94 -14.94
C ARG A 199 -45.90 31.29 -15.49
N GLY A 200 -46.94 31.22 -14.66
CA GLY A 200 -48.27 30.82 -15.09
C GLY A 200 -49.28 31.00 -13.96
N HIS A 201 -50.27 31.86 -14.19
CA HIS A 201 -51.27 32.41 -13.25
C HIS A 201 -50.72 33.55 -12.39
N GLY A 202 -51.21 34.78 -12.49
CA GLY A 202 -52.40 35.37 -13.12
C GLY A 202 -52.58 36.73 -12.45
#